data_AF-A0A1A9I2W7-F1
#
_entry.id   AF-A0A1A9I2W7-F1
#
_cell.length_a   1.000
_cell.length_b   1.000
_cell.length_c   1.000
_cell.angle_alpha   90.00
_cell.angle_beta   90.00
_cell.angle_gamma   90.00
#
_symmetry.space_group_name_H-M   'P 1'
#
loop_
_entity.id
_entity.type
_entity.pdbx_description
1 polymer ?
#
loop_
_entity_poly.entity_id
_entity_poly.type
_entity_poly.pdbx_seq_one_letter_code
_entity_poly.pdbx_strand_id
1 'polypeptide(L)'
;MTNRLHPADVIAEFFKGTDYLVAGKTYYAALPDDLQEWYCYTKDGGHCILVLTEDQFDESRPDLQNDLCLRPAPVKTVLRKYHIFKGYPVVDLQCDSSIEPASEHEY
;
A
#
# COMPACT_ATOMS: atom_id res chain seq x y z
N MET A 1 10.43 -19.68 -14.54
CA MET A 1 11.26 -18.54 -14.15
C MET A 1 10.33 -17.55 -13.49
N THR A 2 10.33 -17.51 -12.15
CA THR A 2 9.40 -16.64 -11.41
C THR A 2 9.86 -15.21 -11.60
N ASN A 3 9.18 -14.47 -12.48
CA ASN A 3 9.47 -13.07 -12.76
C ASN A 3 9.08 -12.27 -11.52
N ARG A 4 10.02 -12.12 -10.56
CA ARG A 4 9.82 -11.22 -9.42
C ARG A 4 9.80 -9.80 -9.99
N LEU A 5 8.62 -9.21 -10.11
CA LEU A 5 8.46 -7.81 -10.44
C LEU A 5 9.18 -6.98 -9.38
N HIS A 6 10.00 -6.02 -9.81
CA HIS A 6 10.69 -5.15 -8.88
C HIS A 6 9.68 -4.21 -8.21
N PRO A 7 9.77 -3.92 -6.91
CA PRO A 7 8.79 -3.08 -6.20
C PRO A 7 8.55 -1.72 -6.87
N ALA A 8 9.60 -1.11 -7.43
CA ALA A 8 9.49 0.13 -8.18
C ALA A 8 8.63 0.02 -9.45
N ASP A 9 8.72 -1.10 -10.19
CA ASP A 9 7.86 -1.35 -11.35
C ASP A 9 6.41 -1.52 -10.93
N VAL A 10 6.15 -2.20 -9.81
CA VAL A 10 4.80 -2.37 -9.26
C VAL A 10 4.19 -1.02 -8.88
N ILE A 11 4.97 -0.14 -8.22
CA ILE A 11 4.54 1.22 -7.89
C ILE A 11 4.24 2.01 -9.17
N ALA A 12 5.14 1.96 -10.16
CA ALA A 12 4.96 2.67 -11.42
C ALA A 12 3.71 2.20 -12.19
N GLU A 13 3.46 0.88 -12.23
CA GLU A 13 2.27 0.31 -12.87
C GLU A 13 1.00 0.68 -12.09
N PHE A 14 1.02 0.65 -10.75
CA PHE A 14 -0.13 1.03 -9.91
C PHE A 14 -0.56 2.48 -10.12
N PHE A 15 0.40 3.41 -10.23
CA PHE A 15 0.12 4.83 -10.45
C PHE A 15 0.09 5.22 -11.93
N LYS A 16 0.19 4.26 -12.86
CA LYS A 16 0.24 4.53 -14.29
C LYS A 16 -1.02 5.25 -14.77
N GLY A 17 -0.82 6.35 -15.50
CA GLY A 17 -1.92 7.20 -15.96
C GLY A 17 -2.48 8.13 -14.88
N THR A 18 -1.87 8.19 -13.69
CA THR A 18 -2.22 9.13 -12.63
C THR A 18 -1.10 10.14 -12.39
N ASP A 19 -1.45 11.35 -11.96
CA ASP A 19 -0.50 12.40 -11.55
C ASP A 19 -0.32 12.43 -10.02
N TYR A 20 -0.68 11.34 -9.33
CA TYR A 20 -0.62 11.22 -7.87
C TYR A 20 0.79 10.96 -7.34
N LEU A 21 1.65 10.28 -8.11
CA LEU A 21 3.01 9.94 -7.69
C LEU A 21 3.96 11.13 -7.87
N VAL A 22 4.72 11.47 -6.83
CA VAL A 22 5.72 12.54 -6.85
C VAL A 22 7.12 11.93 -6.75
N ALA A 23 7.92 12.11 -7.79
CA ALA A 23 9.30 11.65 -7.82
C ALA A 23 10.23 12.53 -6.95
N GLY A 24 11.37 11.96 -6.55
CA GLY A 24 12.46 12.69 -5.89
C GLY A 24 12.24 13.07 -4.42
N LYS A 25 11.14 12.63 -3.81
CA LYS A 25 10.89 12.80 -2.38
C LYS A 25 11.43 11.61 -1.61
N THR A 26 12.30 11.83 -0.63
CA THR A 26 12.82 10.78 0.25
C THR A 26 12.20 10.89 1.64
N TYR A 27 12.04 9.74 2.32
CA TYR A 27 11.65 9.76 3.72
C TYR A 27 12.83 10.26 4.57
N TYR A 28 12.53 11.10 5.57
CA TYR A 28 13.58 11.75 6.39
C TYR A 28 14.32 10.77 7.31
N ALA A 29 13.75 9.61 7.59
CA ALA A 29 14.34 8.58 8.43
C ALA A 29 14.71 7.34 7.62
N ALA A 30 15.62 6.53 8.16
CA ALA A 30 15.93 5.22 7.59
C ALA A 30 14.69 4.33 7.66
N LEU A 31 14.26 3.85 6.49
CA LEU A 31 13.25 2.80 6.40
C LEU A 31 13.95 1.44 6.51
N PRO A 32 13.27 0.41 7.04
CA PRO A 32 13.72 -0.97 6.92
C PRO A 32 13.98 -1.32 5.46
N ASP A 33 15.01 -2.13 5.17
CA ASP A 33 15.39 -2.52 3.82
C ASP A 33 14.20 -3.10 3.03
N ASP A 34 13.39 -3.96 3.68
CA ASP A 34 12.19 -4.57 3.09
C ASP A 34 11.07 -3.57 2.74
N LEU A 35 11.09 -2.34 3.28
CA LEU A 35 10.10 -1.28 2.98
C LEU A 35 10.66 -0.20 2.06
N GLN A 36 11.98 -0.06 1.98
CA GLN A 36 12.63 1.01 1.24
C GLN A 36 12.27 0.95 -0.26
N GLU A 37 12.18 -0.25 -0.83
CA GLU A 37 11.81 -0.46 -2.22
C GLU A 37 10.31 -0.22 -2.48
N TRP A 38 9.47 -0.32 -1.44
CA TRP A 38 8.02 -0.13 -1.51
C TRP A 38 7.57 1.31 -1.21
N TYR A 39 8.51 2.20 -0.91
CA TYR A 39 8.23 3.58 -0.57
C TYR A 39 7.80 4.39 -1.80
N CYS A 40 6.74 5.17 -1.63
CA CYS A 40 6.24 6.10 -2.63
C CYS A 40 5.79 7.41 -1.98
N TYR A 41 5.92 8.52 -2.71
CA TYR A 41 5.35 9.79 -2.27
C TYR A 41 4.12 10.10 -3.12
N THR A 42 2.97 10.25 -2.47
CA THR A 42 1.72 10.62 -3.13
C THR A 42 1.35 12.07 -2.82
N LYS A 43 0.68 12.75 -3.76
CA LYS A 43 0.25 14.15 -3.55
C LYS A 43 -0.69 14.33 -2.36
N ASP A 44 -1.57 13.35 -2.14
CA ASP A 44 -2.59 13.37 -1.09
C ASP A 44 -2.08 12.78 0.23
N GLY A 45 -1.46 11.59 0.19
CA GLY A 45 -0.99 10.88 1.38
C GLY A 45 0.43 11.24 1.84
N GLY A 46 1.18 12.00 1.05
CA GLY A 46 2.57 12.35 1.36
C GLY A 46 3.48 11.12 1.35
N HIS A 47 4.19 10.88 2.45
CA HIS A 47 5.09 9.73 2.59
C HIS A 47 4.33 8.43 2.86
N CYS A 48 4.27 7.56 1.86
CA CYS A 48 3.54 6.30 1.90
C CYS A 48 4.45 5.10 1.59
N ILE A 49 4.00 3.92 1.99
CA ILE A 49 4.50 2.63 1.51
C ILE A 49 3.35 1.98 0.76
N LEU A 50 3.61 1.40 -0.41
CA LEU A 50 2.62 0.59 -1.10
C LEU A 50 2.53 -0.77 -0.41
N VAL A 51 1.40 -1.05 0.25
CA VAL A 51 1.19 -2.26 1.06
C VAL A 51 -0.02 -3.05 0.58
N LEU A 52 -0.03 -4.35 0.88
CA LEU A 52 -1.21 -5.20 0.79
C LEU A 52 -2.05 -5.07 2.06
N THR A 53 -3.37 -5.02 1.90
CA THR A 53 -4.32 -5.07 3.02
C THR A 53 -4.71 -6.51 3.35
N GLU A 54 -4.62 -6.91 4.62
CA GLU A 54 -4.97 -8.29 5.06
C GLU A 54 -6.41 -8.69 4.72
N ASP A 55 -7.36 -7.74 4.77
CA ASP A 55 -8.79 -7.98 4.50
C ASP A 55 -9.09 -8.56 3.11
N GLN A 56 -8.27 -8.21 2.11
CA GLN A 56 -8.45 -8.68 0.73
C GLN A 56 -7.34 -9.62 0.27
N PHE A 57 -6.53 -10.08 1.22
CA PHE A 57 -5.44 -11.00 0.97
C PHE A 57 -5.90 -12.43 1.31
N ASP A 58 -5.91 -13.30 0.29
CA ASP A 58 -6.15 -14.72 0.47
C ASP A 58 -4.81 -15.47 0.38
N GLU A 59 -4.33 -15.99 1.52
CA GLU A 59 -3.08 -16.73 1.63
C GLU A 59 -3.06 -18.02 0.78
N SER A 60 -4.24 -18.55 0.48
CA SER A 60 -4.42 -19.77 -0.32
C SER A 60 -4.37 -19.51 -1.83
N ARG A 61 -4.34 -18.24 -2.27
CA ARG A 61 -4.17 -17.90 -3.69
C ARG A 61 -2.69 -17.83 -4.08
N PRO A 62 -2.24 -18.64 -5.07
CA PRO A 62 -0.86 -18.62 -5.54
C PRO A 62 -0.56 -17.35 -6.37
N ASP A 63 -1.54 -16.85 -7.10
CA ASP A 63 -1.43 -15.70 -7.99
C ASP A 63 -1.88 -14.42 -7.28
N LEU A 64 -0.96 -13.85 -6.50
CA LEU A 64 -1.14 -12.51 -5.97
C LEU A 64 -1.23 -11.46 -7.09
N GLN A 65 -0.65 -11.72 -8.27
CA GLN A 65 -0.36 -10.73 -9.31
C GLN A 65 -1.57 -10.06 -9.99
N ASN A 66 -2.76 -10.68 -10.02
CA ASN A 66 -3.91 -10.16 -10.79
C ASN A 66 -4.92 -9.35 -9.96
N ASP A 67 -4.99 -9.57 -8.65
CA ASP A 67 -5.94 -8.93 -7.72
C ASP A 67 -5.18 -8.32 -6.53
N LEU A 68 -4.01 -7.72 -6.81
CA LEU A 68 -3.21 -7.04 -5.80
C LEU A 68 -4.02 -5.87 -5.21
N CYS A 69 -4.61 -6.07 -4.05
CA CYS A 69 -5.24 -5.03 -3.24
C CYS A 69 -4.18 -4.14 -2.58
N LEU A 70 -3.30 -3.58 -3.42
CA LEU A 70 -2.28 -2.64 -3.02
C LEU A 70 -2.93 -1.31 -2.70
N ARG A 71 -2.51 -0.70 -1.59
CA ARG A 71 -2.89 0.65 -1.23
C ARG A 71 -1.68 1.42 -0.69
N PRO A 72 -1.54 2.71 -1.02
CA PRO A 72 -0.57 3.56 -0.35
C PRO A 72 -1.01 3.76 1.11
N ALA A 73 -0.22 3.25 2.05
CA ALA A 73 -0.44 3.44 3.49
C ALA A 73 0.61 4.42 4.05
N PRO A 74 0.26 5.32 4.98
CA PRO A 74 1.22 6.24 5.58
C PRO A 74 2.38 5.48 6.23
N VAL A 75 3.63 5.90 5.98
CA VAL A 75 4.83 5.23 6.51
C VAL A 75 4.73 4.99 8.02
N LYS A 76 4.26 5.97 8.78
CA LYS A 76 4.09 5.87 10.24
C LYS A 76 3.12 4.77 10.66
N THR A 77 2.08 4.51 9.86
CA THR A 77 1.11 3.45 10.12
C THR A 77 1.72 2.09 9.84
N VAL A 78 2.41 1.96 8.71
CA VAL A 78 3.10 0.71 8.33
C VAL A 78 4.15 0.34 9.36
N LEU A 79 4.98 1.29 9.79
CA LEU A 79 6.02 1.06 10.79
C LEU A 79 5.49 0.63 12.18
N ARG A 80 4.20 0.82 12.47
CA ARG A 80 3.62 0.37 13.75
C ARG A 80 3.38 -1.14 13.77
N LYS A 81 2.92 -1.71 12.66
CA LYS A 81 2.57 -3.13 12.54
C LYS A 81 2.54 -3.50 11.06
N TYR A 82 3.58 -4.17 10.60
CA TYR A 82 3.64 -4.76 9.27
C TYR A 82 4.30 -6.14 9.35
N HIS A 83 4.07 -6.95 8.32
CA HIS A 83 4.84 -8.17 8.09
C HIS A 83 5.10 -8.32 6.59
N ILE A 84 6.05 -9.17 6.21
CA ILE A 84 6.39 -9.41 4.80
C ILE A 84 5.80 -10.76 4.36
N PHE A 85 4.98 -10.75 3.32
CA PHE A 85 4.45 -11.97 2.71
C PHE A 85 4.85 -12.06 1.24
N LYS A 86 5.57 -13.12 0.86
CA LYS A 86 6.10 -13.33 -0.51
C LYS A 86 6.87 -12.12 -1.09
N GLY A 87 7.47 -11.29 -0.23
CA GLY A 87 8.21 -10.08 -0.61
C GLY A 87 7.39 -8.79 -0.65
N TYR A 88 6.09 -8.84 -0.30
CA TYR A 88 5.22 -7.67 -0.20
C TYR A 88 5.00 -7.27 1.26
N PRO A 89 5.02 -5.97 1.59
CA PRO A 89 4.63 -5.51 2.91
C PRO A 89 3.11 -5.60 3.06
N VAL A 90 2.68 -6.29 4.10
CA VAL A 90 1.28 -6.50 4.44
C VAL A 90 0.98 -5.78 5.74
N VAL A 91 -0.15 -5.07 5.76
CA VAL A 91 -0.63 -4.35 6.94
C VAL A 91 -2.09 -4.71 7.19
N ASP A 92 -2.36 -5.02 8.46
CA ASP A 92 -3.67 -5.09 9.08
C ASP A 92 -4.29 -3.68 9.17
N LEU A 93 -4.63 -3.10 8.02
CA LEU A 93 -5.51 -1.94 7.97
C LEU A 93 -6.93 -2.47 7.96
N GLN A 94 -7.61 -2.40 9.11
CA GLN A 94 -9.06 -2.49 9.11
C GLN A 94 -9.56 -1.39 8.18
N CYS A 95 -10.15 -1.77 7.04
CA CYS A 95 -10.90 -0.84 6.23
C CYS A 95 -12.10 -0.45 7.10
N ASP A 96 -11.96 0.65 7.84
CA ASP A 96 -13.07 1.28 8.53
C ASP A 96 -14.06 1.71 7.44
N SER A 97 -14.94 0.78 7.09
CA SER A 97 -16.09 1.01 6.22
C SER A 97 -17.19 1.70 7.04
N SER A 98 -16.81 2.55 8.00
CA SER A 98 -17.72 3.43 8.74
C SER A 98 -17.67 4.82 8.13
N ILE A 99 -18.03 4.89 6.85
CA ILE A 99 -18.84 6.01 6.42
C ILE A 99 -20.26 5.46 6.41
N GLU A 100 -20.85 5.33 7.60
CA GLU A 100 -22.30 5.34 7.67
C GLU A 100 -22.73 6.65 6.99
N PRO A 101 -23.51 6.63 5.88
CA PRO A 101 -24.11 7.87 5.43
C PRO A 101 -24.93 8.36 6.61
N ALA A 102 -24.60 9.54 7.12
CA ALA A 102 -25.35 10.16 8.20
C ALA A 102 -26.82 10.12 7.77
N SER A 103 -27.59 9.23 8.39
CA SER A 103 -29.02 9.19 8.26
C SER A 103 -29.49 10.48 8.88
N GLU A 104 -29.69 11.51 8.04
CA GLU A 104 -30.49 12.68 8.38
C GLU A 104 -31.92 12.19 8.65
N HIS A 105 -32.11 11.61 9.83
CA HIS A 105 -33.39 11.59 10.50
C HIS A 105 -33.52 12.94 11.21
N GLU A 106 -34.01 13.94 10.48
CA GLU A 106 -34.73 15.03 11.13
C GLU A 106 -36.19 15.04 10.64
N TYR A 107 -37.04 15.14 11.65
CA TYR A 107 -38.48 14.91 11.74
C TYR A 107 -39.38 15.64 10.74
#